data_AF-A0A7C4VES6-F1
#
_entry.id   AF-A0A7C4VES6-F1
#
_cell.length_a   1.000
_cell.length_b   1.000
_cell.length_c   1.000
_cell.angle_alpha   90.00
_cell.angle_beta   90.00
_cell.angle_gamma   90.00
#
_symmetry.space_group_name_H-M   'P 1'
#
loop_
_entity.id
_entity.type
_entity.pdbx_description
1 polymer ?
#
loop_
_entity_poly.entity_id
_entity_poly.type
_entity_poly.pdbx_seq_one_letter_code
_entity_poly.pdbx_strand_id
1 'polypeptide(L)' 'MTIEMDLKEIKDLLSVLNKKIDLLIENRDTLSVMVLAEKSMKDFLSKEPDVYSMKDVKVRYS' A
#
# COMPACT_ATOMS: atom_id res chain seq x y z
N MET A 1 38.35 -19.74 14.45
CA MET A 1 37.53 -19.42 13.28
C MET A 1 37.85 -20.46 12.23
N THR A 2 36.98 -21.45 12.09
CA THR A 2 37.10 -22.48 11.05
C THR A 2 36.30 -22.04 9.85
N ILE A 3 36.81 -22.32 8.65
CA ILE A 3 36.20 -21.91 7.38
C ILE A 3 34.74 -22.41 7.28
N GLU A 4 34.39 -23.56 7.87
CA GLU A 4 32.99 -24.02 7.90
C GLU A 4 32.06 -23.10 8.70
N MET A 5 32.57 -22.48 9.77
CA MET A 5 31.79 -21.60 10.63
C MET A 5 31.48 -20.30 9.89
N ASP A 6 32.47 -19.74 9.20
CA ASP A 6 32.32 -18.51 8.39
C ASP A 6 31.38 -18.76 7.20
N LEU A 7 31.50 -19.92 6.54
CA LEU A 7 30.58 -20.31 5.46
C LEU A 7 29.14 -20.47 5.93
N LYS A 8 28.94 -20.97 7.15
CA LYS A 8 27.60 -21.09 7.75
C LYS A 8 27.02 -19.71 8.03
N GLU A 9 27.81 -18.81 8.62
CA GLU A 9 27.39 -17.43 8.91
C GLU A 9 27.02 -16.67 7.63
N ILE A 10 27.82 -16.80 6.56
CA ILE A 10 27.50 -16.21 5.26
C ILE A 10 26.17 -16.72 4.71
N LYS A 11 25.91 -18.04 4.81
CA LYS A 11 24.64 -18.63 4.37
C LYS A 11 23.45 -18.10 5.17
N ASP A 12 23.62 -17.95 6.48
CA ASP A 12 22.58 -17.43 7.36
C ASP A 12 22.26 -15.96 7.03
N LEU A 13 23.29 -15.14 6.81
CA LEU A 13 23.13 -13.74 6.38
C LEU A 13 22.44 -13.63 5.01
N LEU A 14 22.81 -14.48 4.05
CA LEU A 14 22.17 -14.53 2.73
C LEU A 14 20.69 -14.96 2.84
N SER A 15 20.37 -15.91 3.72
CA SER A 15 18.98 -16.31 3.96
C SER A 15 18.15 -15.15 4.52
N VAL A 16 18.70 -14.39 5.47
CA VAL A 16 18.05 -13.19 6.02
C VAL A 16 17.90 -12.12 4.94
N LEU A 17 18.91 -11.91 4.09
CA LEU A 17 18.86 -10.94 3.01
C LEU A 17 17.75 -11.29 2.01
N ASN A 18 17.64 -12.55 1.60
CA ASN A 18 16.59 -13.00 0.69
C ASN A 18 15.19 -12.73 1.25
N LYS A 19 14.96 -13.09 2.52
CA LYS A 19 13.67 -12.80 3.20
C LYS A 19 13.33 -11.31 3.21
N LYS A 20 14.33 -10.44 3.41
CA LYS A 20 14.11 -8.98 3.36
C LYS A 20 13.78 -8.49 1.96
N ILE A 21 14.41 -9.07 0.93
CA ILE A 21 14.11 -8.75 -0.47
C ILE A 21 12.67 -9.16 -0.80
N ASP A 22 12.23 -10.35 -0.38
CA ASP A 22 10.86 -10.83 -0.61
C ASP A 22 9.83 -9.86 0.01
N LEU A 23 10.06 -9.43 1.26
CA LEU A 23 9.21 -8.44 1.94
C LEU A 23 9.19 -7.09 1.22
N LEU A 24 10.33 -6.63 0.68
CA LEU A 24 10.39 -5.38 -0.08
C LEU A 24 9.60 -5.45 -1.38
N ILE A 25 9.63 -6.60 -2.06
CA ILE A 25 8.84 -6.84 -3.29
C ILE A 25 7.35 -6.81 -2.97
N GLU A 26 6.92 -7.56 -1.95
CA GLU A 26 5.51 -7.61 -1.53
C GLU A 26 4.96 -6.22 -1.14
N ASN A 27 5.74 -5.45 -0.38
CA ASN A 27 5.37 -4.09 0.00
C ASN A 27 5.23 -3.17 -1.21
N ARG A 28 6.15 -3.29 -2.19
CA ARG A 28 6.10 -2.50 -3.42
C ARG A 28 4.85 -2.82 -4.23
N ASP A 29 4.50 -4.10 -4.35
CA ASP A 29 3.32 -4.54 -5.11
C ASP A 29 2.04 -4.02 -4.44
N THR A 30 1.97 -4.13 -3.11
CA THR A 30 0.87 -3.59 -2.31
C THR A 30 0.70 -2.08 -2.52
N LEU A 31 1.79 -1.32 -2.40
CA LEU A 31 1.77 0.14 -2.62
C LEU A 31 1.34 0.49 -4.05
N SER A 32 1.79 -0.27 -5.04
CA SER A 32 1.43 -0.05 -6.45
C SER A 32 -0.08 -0.22 -6.66
N VAL A 33 -0.69 -1.25 -6.08
CA VAL A 33 -2.13 -1.46 -6.10
C VAL A 33 -2.88 -0.32 -5.39
N MET A 34 -2.38 0.12 -4.24
CA MET A 34 -3.00 1.21 -3.48
C MET A 34 -3.02 2.53 -4.28
N VAL A 35 -1.92 2.88 -4.94
CA VAL A 35 -1.84 4.09 -5.79
C VAL A 35 -2.81 4.01 -6.97
N LEU A 36 -2.95 2.84 -7.60
CA LEU A 36 -3.90 2.65 -8.69
C LEU A 36 -5.34 2.78 -8.20
N ALA A 37 -5.66 2.21 -7.05
CA ALA A 37 -6.98 2.32 -6.43
C ALA A 37 -7.32 3.78 -6.07
N GLU A 38 -6.38 4.50 -5.47
CA GLU A 38 -6.51 5.93 -5.14
C GLU A 38 -6.83 6.75 -6.40
N LYS A 39 -6.05 6.57 -7.47
CA LYS A 39 -6.25 7.29 -8.73
C LYS A 39 -7.61 6.97 -9.34
N SER A 40 -7.98 5.69 -9.40
CA SER A 40 -9.28 5.25 -9.92
C SER A 40 -10.44 5.84 -9.12
N MET A 41 -10.33 5.87 -7.78
CA MET A 41 -11.37 6.39 -6.90
C MET A 41 -11.51 7.91 -7.04
N LYS A 42 -10.39 8.62 -7.14
CA LYS A 42 -10.40 10.07 -7.43
C LYS A 42 -11.06 10.39 -8.77
N ASP A 43 -10.72 9.63 -9.81
CA ASP A 43 -11.30 9.82 -11.14
C ASP A 43 -12.80 9.50 -11.15
N PHE A 44 -13.23 8.49 -10.38
CA PHE A 44 -14.65 8.14 -10.20
C PHE A 44 -15.42 9.26 -9.50
N LEU A 45 -14.97 9.70 -8.32
CA LEU A 45 -15.63 10.75 -7.54
C LEU A 45 -15.65 12.10 -8.26
N SER A 46 -14.63 12.42 -9.05
CA SER A 46 -14.59 13.68 -9.82
C SER A 46 -15.67 13.79 -10.90
N LYS A 47 -16.27 12.67 -11.31
CA LYS A 47 -17.34 12.60 -12.30
C LYS A 47 -18.72 12.57 -11.66
N GLU A 48 -18.82 12.42 -10.34
CA GLU A 48 -20.11 12.40 -9.67
C GLU A 48 -20.70 13.82 -9.62
N PRO A 49 -21.95 13.99 -10.04
CA PRO A 49 -22.63 15.28 -9.90
C PRO A 49 -22.85 15.59 -8.42
N ASP A 50 -22.81 16.87 -8.07
CA ASP A 50 -23.19 17.30 -6.72
C ASP A 50 -24.71 17.13 -6.54
N VAL A 51 -25.11 16.02 -5.90
CA VAL A 51 -26.51 15.57 -5.81
C VAL A 51 -27.28 16.31 -4.71
N TYR A 52 -26.59 16.93 -3.75
CA TYR A 52 -27.20 17.61 -2.61
C TYR A 52 -26.66 19.01 -2.45
N SER A 53 -27.56 19.99 -2.50
CA SER A 53 -27.24 21.39 -2.27
C SER A 53 -27.77 21.87 -0.92
N MET A 54 -27.23 22.99 -0.42
CA MET A 54 -27.79 23.67 0.77
C MET A 54 -29.26 24.06 0.59
N LYS A 55 -29.77 24.10 -0.64
CA LYS A 55 -31.20 24.37 -0.93
C LYS A 55 -32.09 23.17 -0.64
N ASP A 56 -31.54 21.96 -0.62
CA ASP A 56 -32.26 20.71 -0.31
C ASP A 56 -32.44 20.49 1.19
N VAL A 57 -31.74 21.28 2.01
CA VAL A 57 -31.85 21.27 3.47
C VAL A 57 -33.18 21.89 3.88
N LYS A 58 -34.24 21.07 3.96
CA LYS A 58 -35.52 21.45 4.58
C LYS A 58 -35.36 21.53 6.10
N VAL A 59 -34.89 22.66 6.61
CA VAL A 59 -34.92 22.93 8.05
C VAL A 59 -36.35 23.29 8.45
N ARG A 60 -37.06 22.40 9.15
CA ARG A 60 -38.20 22.81 9.97
C ARG A 60 -37.63 23.45 11.23
N TYR A 61 -37.71 24.78 11.33
CA TYR A 61 -37.65 25.43 12.63
C TYR A 61 -39.00 25.18 13.30
N SER A 62 -39.00 24.34 14.33
CA SER A 62 -40.13 24.09 15.24
C SER A 62 -40.14 25.11 16.38
#